data_AF-R7C1Z2-F1
#
_entry.id   AF-R7C1Z2-F1
#
_cell.length_a   1.000
_cell.length_b   1.000
_cell.length_c   1.000
_cell.angle_alpha   90.00
_cell.angle_beta   90.00
_cell.angle_gamma   90.00
#
_symmetry.space_group_name_H-M   'P 1'
#
loop_
_entity.id
_entity.type
_entity.pdbx_description
1 polymer ?
#
loop_
_entity_poly.entity_id
_entity_poly.type
_entity_poly.pdbx_seq_one_letter_code
_entity_poly.pdbx_strand_id
1 'polypeptide(L)'
;MFFLIGSWSLSLYNFLLAFVICGGVIIIGEVVSTLTKVWVPSVFVSAVLLLLGYWTILPHDLVKDSFLIPFGATLCIYLLITHLGTIISLKQLMQQWRTVTVCLAGLLGMCLAAYFIAPFFMDRALVITGLPPLTGGIVAATMMQTAAMKQGLTVAAVFAISMCCVQGFAGYPLTSYCLKKEGLRLLALYRSGELKLNPEELAEVKTVTALNFLNNTK
;
A
#
# COMPACT_ATOMS: atom_id res chain seq x y z
N MET A 1 7.27 29.53 25.38
CA MET A 1 6.41 28.64 26.19
C MET A 1 6.23 27.30 25.47
N PHE A 2 7.32 26.62 25.15
CA PHE A 2 7.35 25.35 24.39
C PHE A 2 8.32 24.33 25.04
N PHE A 3 8.67 24.55 26.31
CA PHE A 3 9.76 23.83 26.99
C PHE A 3 9.34 23.21 28.35
N LEU A 4 8.04 23.07 28.61
CA LEU A 4 7.53 22.61 29.92
C LEU A 4 6.71 21.31 29.87
N ILE A 5 6.88 20.49 28.84
CA ILE A 5 6.37 19.10 28.80
C ILE A 5 7.55 18.12 28.60
N GLY A 6 8.75 18.53 29.03
CA GLY A 6 9.92 17.67 29.19
C GLY A 6 9.85 16.76 30.43
N SER A 7 8.71 16.73 31.14
CA SER A 7 8.47 15.86 32.28
C SER A 7 7.35 14.88 31.99
N TRP A 8 7.49 14.06 30.94
CA TRP A 8 6.94 12.71 31.05
C TRP A 8 7.72 12.06 32.17
N SER A 9 7.08 11.91 33.33
CA SER A 9 7.59 11.12 34.45
C SER A 9 8.19 9.83 33.87
N LEU A 10 9.50 9.63 34.08
CA LEU A 10 10.32 8.52 33.59
C LEU A 10 9.78 7.13 33.99
N SER A 11 8.67 7.08 34.73
CA SER A 11 8.01 5.89 35.27
C SER A 11 6.78 5.43 34.47
N LEU A 12 6.20 6.26 33.58
CA LEU A 12 4.95 5.97 32.84
C LEU A 12 5.12 5.84 31.32
N TYR A 13 6.23 6.34 30.75
CA TYR A 13 6.57 6.12 29.35
C TYR A 13 7.20 4.73 29.20
N ASN A 14 6.34 3.74 28.95
CA ASN A 14 6.75 2.39 28.61
C ASN A 14 6.42 2.11 27.14
N PHE A 15 7.14 1.15 26.57
CA PHE A 15 6.83 0.49 25.29
C PHE A 15 5.32 0.31 25.05
N LEU A 16 4.60 -0.13 26.10
CA LEU A 16 3.17 -0.37 26.07
C LEU A 16 2.34 0.91 25.81
N LEU A 17 2.72 2.05 26.39
CA LEU A 17 2.05 3.32 26.15
C LEU A 17 2.31 3.81 24.72
N ALA A 18 3.55 3.68 24.23
CA ALA A 18 3.89 4.00 22.85
C ALA A 18 3.08 3.15 21.86
N PHE A 19 2.89 1.86 22.15
CA PHE A 19 2.06 0.95 21.37
C PHE A 19 0.57 1.35 21.38
N VAL A 20 0.00 1.66 22.55
CA VAL A 20 -1.41 2.08 22.69
C VAL A 20 -1.69 3.39 21.95
N ILE A 21 -0.78 4.37 22.03
CA ILE A 21 -0.91 5.63 21.29
C ILE A 21 -0.85 5.39 19.78
N CYS A 22 0.10 4.57 19.30
CA CYS A 22 0.19 4.21 17.89
C CYS A 22 -1.08 3.49 17.41
N GLY A 23 -1.57 2.53 18.20
CA GLY A 23 -2.83 1.82 17.92
C GLY A 23 -4.03 2.76 17.86
N GLY A 24 -4.13 3.72 18.78
CA GLY A 24 -5.17 4.75 18.77
C GLY A 24 -5.15 5.60 17.50
N VAL A 25 -3.97 6.02 17.02
CA VAL A 25 -3.85 6.78 15.77
C VAL A 25 -4.24 5.95 14.54
N ILE A 26 -3.92 4.65 14.53
CA ILE A 26 -4.33 3.73 13.47
C ILE A 26 -5.85 3.56 13.46
N ILE A 27 -6.48 3.38 14.62
CA ILE A 27 -7.94 3.26 14.75
C ILE A 27 -8.63 4.52 14.23
N ILE A 28 -8.14 5.71 14.60
CA ILE A 28 -8.68 6.97 14.08
C ILE A 28 -8.52 7.04 12.56
N GLY A 29 -7.36 6.65 12.03
CA GLY A 29 -7.12 6.58 10.59
C GLY A 29 -8.08 5.65 9.87
N GLU A 30 -8.39 4.50 10.47
CA GLU A 30 -9.34 3.51 9.94
C GLU A 30 -10.78 4.03 9.94
N VAL A 31 -11.19 4.70 11.02
CA VAL A 31 -12.52 5.34 11.11
C VAL A 31 -12.67 6.40 10.02
N VAL A 32 -11.67 7.26 9.84
CA VAL A 32 -11.70 8.30 8.79
C VAL A 32 -11.70 7.68 7.39
N SER A 33 -10.90 6.64 7.15
CA SER A 33 -10.88 5.89 5.88
C SER A 33 -12.26 5.30 5.55
N THR A 34 -12.92 4.69 6.55
CA THR A 34 -14.25 4.11 6.43
C THR A 34 -15.30 5.18 6.11
N LEU A 35 -15.26 6.32 6.80
CA LEU A 35 -16.16 7.45 6.54
C LEU A 35 -15.96 8.04 5.13
N THR A 36 -14.73 8.00 4.61
CA THR A 36 -14.40 8.56 3.29
C THR A 36 -14.61 7.57 2.14
N LYS A 37 -15.31 6.44 2.38
CA LYS A 37 -15.58 5.39 1.38
C LYS A 37 -14.31 4.92 0.65
N VAL A 38 -13.23 4.67 1.40
CA VAL A 38 -11.95 4.11 0.89
C VAL A 38 -11.27 5.01 -0.15
N TRP A 39 -11.69 6.28 -0.28
CA TRP A 39 -11.02 7.22 -1.19
C TRP A 39 -9.66 7.66 -0.66
N VAL A 40 -9.50 7.70 0.68
CA VAL A 40 -8.24 8.01 1.36
C VAL A 40 -7.74 6.78 2.12
N PRO A 41 -6.49 6.32 1.92
CA PRO A 41 -5.91 5.22 2.68
C PRO A 41 -5.82 5.53 4.17
N SER A 42 -6.19 4.58 5.03
CA SER A 42 -6.08 4.75 6.50
C SER A 42 -4.64 5.02 6.95
N VAL A 43 -3.67 4.36 6.30
CA VAL A 43 -2.23 4.58 6.52
C VAL A 43 -1.81 6.04 6.33
N PHE A 44 -2.41 6.75 5.37
CA PHE A 44 -2.11 8.17 5.18
C PHE A 44 -2.68 9.03 6.28
N VAL A 45 -3.95 8.82 6.63
CA VAL A 45 -4.60 9.59 7.71
C VAL A 45 -3.80 9.43 9.00
N SER A 46 -3.38 8.21 9.31
CA SER A 46 -2.50 7.93 10.45
C SER A 46 -1.14 8.62 10.34
N ALA A 47 -0.53 8.68 9.15
CA ALA A 47 0.74 9.38 8.94
C ALA A 47 0.61 10.90 9.17
N VAL A 48 -0.45 11.53 8.67
CA VAL A 48 -0.71 12.97 8.88
C VAL A 48 -0.98 13.27 10.36
N LEU A 49 -1.77 12.42 11.03
CA LEU A 49 -2.04 12.53 12.47
C LEU A 49 -0.75 12.40 13.30
N LEU A 50 0.12 11.45 12.95
CA LEU A 50 1.43 11.32 13.59
C LEU A 50 2.31 12.54 13.32
N LEU A 51 2.33 13.07 12.10
CA LEU A 51 3.12 14.26 11.75
C LEU A 51 2.68 15.50 12.55
N LEU A 52 1.37 15.71 12.68
CA LEU A 52 0.80 16.80 13.50
C LEU A 52 1.01 16.55 15.00
N GLY A 53 0.94 15.28 15.42
CA GLY A 53 1.20 14.87 16.80
C GLY A 53 2.65 15.09 17.24
N TYR A 54 3.62 14.83 16.36
CA TYR A 54 5.03 15.10 16.60
C TYR A 54 5.33 16.59 16.80
N TRP A 55 4.55 17.47 16.18
CA TRP A 55 4.73 18.91 16.33
C TRP A 55 4.16 19.45 17.65
N THR A 56 3.23 18.74 18.28
CA THR A 56 2.44 19.28 19.39
C THR A 56 2.72 18.60 20.73
N ILE A 57 2.74 17.25 20.79
CA ILE A 57 2.69 16.49 22.08
C ILE A 57 3.55 15.21 22.08
N LEU A 58 3.89 14.62 20.92
CA LEU A 58 4.46 13.26 20.83
C LEU A 58 5.98 13.24 20.55
N PRO A 59 6.76 12.32 21.18
CA PRO A 59 8.18 12.16 20.89
C PRO A 59 8.40 11.59 19.47
N HIS A 60 9.41 12.11 18.75
CA HIS A 60 9.72 11.68 17.37
C HIS A 60 10.11 10.19 17.27
N ASP A 61 10.57 9.58 18.36
CA ASP A 61 10.92 8.16 18.41
C ASP A 61 9.76 7.25 18.86
N LEU A 62 8.55 7.78 19.11
CA LEU A 62 7.37 7.02 19.55
C LEU A 62 7.09 5.76 18.69
N VAL A 63 7.27 5.85 17.38
CA VAL A 63 7.01 4.74 16.45
C VAL A 63 8.16 3.72 16.43
N LYS A 64 9.37 4.13 16.77
CA LYS A 64 10.50 3.21 17.00
C LYS A 64 10.37 2.53 18.36
N ASP A 65 10.05 3.30 19.39
CA ASP A 65 9.94 2.86 20.78
C ASP A 65 8.75 1.93 21.02
N SER A 66 7.78 1.91 20.10
CA SER A 66 6.65 0.98 20.10
C SER A 66 6.96 -0.36 19.42
N PHE A 67 8.19 -0.59 18.93
CA PHE A 67 8.63 -1.73 18.10
C PHE A 67 7.69 -2.08 16.93
N LEU A 68 6.77 -1.19 16.55
CA LEU A 68 5.87 -1.40 15.42
C LEU A 68 6.64 -1.46 14.09
N ILE A 69 7.75 -0.73 13.97
CA ILE A 69 8.57 -0.72 12.75
C ILE A 69 9.17 -2.11 12.47
N PRO A 70 9.98 -2.72 13.36
CA PRO A 70 10.55 -4.04 13.08
C PRO A 70 9.45 -5.10 12.97
N PHE A 71 8.43 -5.08 13.83
CA PHE A 71 7.34 -6.05 13.77
C PHE A 71 6.53 -5.97 12.46
N GLY A 72 6.11 -4.77 12.08
CA GLY A 72 5.31 -4.53 10.89
C GLY A 72 6.11 -4.73 9.59
N ALA A 73 7.31 -4.15 9.50
CA ALA A 73 8.09 -4.18 8.27
C ALA A 73 8.76 -5.52 7.97
N THR A 74 8.94 -6.40 8.97
CA THR A 74 9.49 -7.75 8.75
C THR A 74 8.42 -8.82 8.89
N LEU A 75 7.91 -9.07 10.09
CA LEU A 75 7.01 -10.19 10.33
C LEU A 75 5.67 -10.04 9.59
N CYS A 76 5.01 -8.88 9.69
CA CYS A 76 3.74 -8.68 8.99
C CYS A 76 3.94 -8.68 7.47
N ILE A 77 4.90 -7.94 6.93
CA ILE A 77 5.15 -7.93 5.48
C ILE A 77 5.44 -9.34 4.95
N TYR A 78 6.31 -10.12 5.60
CA TYR A 78 6.60 -11.49 5.15
C TYR A 78 5.38 -12.42 5.23
N LEU A 79 4.57 -12.31 6.28
CA LEU A 79 3.30 -13.04 6.38
C LEU A 79 2.31 -12.63 5.29
N LEU A 80 2.15 -11.32 5.02
CA LEU A 80 1.28 -10.82 3.97
C LEU A 80 1.72 -11.29 2.58
N ILE A 81 3.04 -11.22 2.29
CA ILE A 81 3.58 -11.72 1.01
C ILE A 81 3.32 -13.22 0.87
N THR A 82 3.57 -14.00 1.93
CA THR A 82 3.33 -15.45 1.92
C THR A 82 1.86 -15.76 1.68
N HIS A 83 0.96 -15.05 2.38
CA HIS A 83 -0.48 -15.19 2.23
C HIS A 83 -0.97 -14.82 0.82
N LEU A 84 -0.49 -13.72 0.25
CA LEU A 84 -0.81 -13.33 -1.13
C LEU A 84 -0.26 -14.34 -2.14
N GLY A 85 0.94 -14.89 -1.87
CA GLY A 85 1.57 -15.91 -2.70
C GLY A 85 0.83 -17.25 -2.68
N THR A 86 0.21 -17.63 -1.56
CA THR A 86 -0.56 -18.88 -1.46
C THR A 86 -1.99 -18.77 -2.01
N ILE A 87 -2.58 -17.57 -2.06
CA ILE A 87 -3.88 -17.34 -2.70
C ILE A 87 -3.81 -17.55 -4.21
N ILE A 88 -2.70 -17.16 -4.86
CA ILE A 88 -2.54 -17.29 -6.30
C ILE A 88 -2.19 -18.74 -6.63
N SER A 89 -3.14 -19.46 -7.24
CA SER A 89 -2.87 -20.80 -7.75
C SER A 89 -1.89 -20.74 -8.93
N LEU A 90 -0.75 -21.41 -8.81
CA LEU A 90 0.22 -21.53 -9.92
C LEU A 90 -0.43 -22.08 -11.21
N LYS A 91 -1.48 -22.91 -11.08
CA LYS A 91 -2.25 -23.41 -12.22
C LYS A 91 -3.01 -22.30 -12.93
N GLN A 92 -3.65 -21.39 -12.18
CA GLN A 92 -4.32 -20.21 -12.74
C GLN A 92 -3.32 -19.28 -13.42
N LEU A 93 -2.16 -19.05 -12.81
CA LEU A 93 -1.10 -18.23 -13.42
C LEU A 93 -0.63 -18.81 -14.76
N MET A 94 -0.47 -20.13 -14.84
CA MET A 94 -0.08 -20.83 -16.07
C MET A 94 -1.21 -20.83 -17.12
N GLN A 95 -2.47 -20.96 -16.70
CA GLN A 95 -3.63 -20.84 -17.59
C GLN A 95 -3.77 -19.41 -18.15
N GLN A 96 -3.38 -18.39 -17.36
CA GLN A 96 -3.38 -16.98 -17.73
C GLN A 96 -2.03 -16.48 -18.28
N TRP A 97 -1.21 -17.33 -18.90
CA TRP A 97 0.11 -16.96 -19.42
C TRP A 97 0.09 -15.74 -20.37
N ARG A 98 -1.00 -15.52 -21.12
CA ARG A 98 -1.17 -14.31 -21.95
C ARG A 98 -1.25 -13.05 -21.11
N THR A 99 -1.98 -13.09 -19.99
CA THR A 99 -2.03 -11.98 -19.04
C THR A 99 -0.66 -11.72 -18.41
N VAL A 100 0.04 -12.78 -18.00
CA VAL A 100 1.37 -12.67 -17.39
C VAL A 100 2.39 -12.04 -18.35
N THR A 101 2.40 -12.49 -19.61
CA THR A 101 3.30 -11.94 -20.64
C THR A 101 2.99 -10.49 -20.96
N VAL A 102 1.71 -10.09 -21.02
CA VAL A 102 1.30 -8.69 -21.19
C VAL A 102 1.72 -7.84 -19.98
N CYS A 103 1.54 -8.34 -18.75
CA CYS A 103 2.00 -7.65 -17.55
C CYS A 103 3.52 -7.48 -17.52
N LEU A 104 4.29 -8.51 -17.89
CA LEU A 104 5.75 -8.44 -17.99
C LEU A 104 6.20 -7.46 -19.08
N ALA A 105 5.55 -7.48 -20.24
CA ALA A 105 5.82 -6.53 -21.32
C ALA A 105 5.50 -5.08 -20.89
N GLY A 106 4.38 -4.88 -20.18
CA GLY A 106 4.00 -3.59 -19.61
C GLY A 106 5.00 -3.10 -18.57
N LEU A 107 5.46 -3.99 -17.68
CA LEU A 107 6.50 -3.68 -16.69
C LEU A 107 7.82 -3.29 -17.36
N LEU A 108 8.26 -4.07 -18.35
CA LEU A 108 9.46 -3.75 -19.13
C LEU A 108 9.32 -2.43 -19.88
N GLY A 109 8.17 -2.19 -20.51
CA GLY A 109 7.86 -0.93 -21.20
C GLY A 109 7.91 0.26 -20.25
N MET A 110 7.32 0.14 -19.06
CA MET A 110 7.37 1.17 -18.02
C MET A 110 8.80 1.42 -17.54
N CYS A 111 9.56 0.37 -17.25
CA CYS A 111 10.95 0.48 -16.82
C CYS A 111 11.82 1.17 -17.88
N LEU A 112 11.69 0.78 -19.15
CA LEU A 112 12.41 1.41 -20.26
C LEU A 112 12.00 2.87 -20.46
N ALA A 113 10.69 3.15 -20.51
CA ALA A 113 10.18 4.50 -20.68
C ALA A 113 10.66 5.41 -19.54
N ALA A 114 10.55 4.95 -18.29
CA ALA A 114 11.03 5.71 -17.14
C ALA A 114 12.56 5.87 -17.17
N TYR A 115 13.31 4.84 -17.58
CA TYR A 115 14.77 4.94 -17.69
C TYR A 115 15.22 5.91 -18.79
N PHE A 116 14.48 6.06 -19.89
CA PHE A 116 14.85 6.99 -20.97
C PHE A 116 14.30 8.41 -20.76
N ILE A 117 13.09 8.54 -20.21
CA ILE A 117 12.38 9.84 -20.11
C ILE A 117 12.67 10.53 -18.77
N ALA A 118 12.67 9.78 -17.66
CA ALA A 118 12.80 10.39 -16.32
C ALA A 118 14.18 11.02 -16.03
N PRO A 119 15.32 10.58 -16.61
CA PRO A 119 16.60 11.25 -16.41
C PRO A 119 16.67 12.68 -16.97
N PHE A 120 15.71 13.06 -17.82
CA PHE A 120 15.60 14.43 -18.31
C PHE A 120 15.09 15.39 -17.23
N PHE A 121 14.36 14.88 -16.24
CA PHE A 121 13.78 15.67 -15.15
C PHE A 121 14.48 15.44 -13.79
N MET A 122 15.09 14.28 -13.57
CA MET A 122 15.60 13.88 -12.26
C MET A 122 16.88 13.05 -12.34
N ASP A 123 17.68 13.02 -11.28
CA ASP A 123 18.91 12.24 -11.22
C ASP A 123 18.66 10.73 -11.42
N ARG A 124 19.59 10.05 -12.10
CA ARG A 124 19.48 8.63 -12.41
C ARG A 124 19.36 7.76 -11.16
N ALA A 125 20.03 8.12 -10.07
CA ALA A 125 19.92 7.40 -8.81
C ALA A 125 18.48 7.44 -8.28
N LEU A 126 17.85 8.61 -8.32
CA LEU A 126 16.46 8.79 -7.88
C LEU A 126 15.48 8.01 -8.76
N VAL A 127 15.67 8.02 -10.07
CA VAL A 127 14.85 7.25 -11.03
C VAL A 127 14.95 5.75 -10.74
N ILE A 128 16.17 5.23 -10.59
CA ILE A 128 16.40 3.80 -10.33
C ILE A 128 15.81 3.40 -8.97
N THR A 129 15.93 4.24 -7.94
CA THR A 129 15.36 3.94 -6.62
C THR A 129 13.84 4.11 -6.56
N GLY A 130 13.26 4.95 -7.42
CA GLY A 130 11.83 5.23 -7.46
C GLY A 130 11.01 4.21 -8.23
N LEU A 131 11.62 3.54 -9.22
CA LEU A 131 10.93 2.54 -10.05
C LEU A 131 10.39 1.32 -9.30
N PRO A 132 11.15 0.66 -8.40
CA PRO A 132 10.64 -0.49 -7.65
C PRO A 132 9.41 -0.18 -6.77
N PRO A 133 9.37 0.93 -6.00
CA PRO A 133 8.16 1.37 -5.32
C PRO A 133 6.93 1.44 -6.23
N LEU A 134 7.11 1.89 -7.48
CA LEU A 134 6.00 2.06 -8.42
C LEU A 134 5.25 0.76 -8.75
N THR A 135 5.97 -0.37 -8.76
CA THR A 135 5.43 -1.65 -9.22
C THR A 135 5.27 -2.67 -8.11
N GLY A 136 6.13 -2.62 -7.09
CA GLY A 136 6.14 -3.58 -5.98
C GLY A 136 5.67 -3.01 -4.64
N GLY A 137 5.19 -1.76 -4.63
CA GLY A 137 4.63 -1.11 -3.46
C GLY A 137 5.62 -1.02 -2.29
N ILE A 138 5.10 -1.11 -1.07
CA ILE A 138 5.88 -0.90 0.16
C ILE A 138 7.03 -1.90 0.32
N VAL A 139 6.87 -3.14 -0.16
CA VAL A 139 7.90 -4.19 -0.04
C VAL A 139 9.11 -3.88 -0.92
N ALA A 140 8.86 -3.53 -2.18
CA ALA A 140 9.93 -3.14 -3.08
C ALA A 140 10.58 -1.81 -2.65
N ALA A 141 9.78 -0.90 -2.08
CA ALA A 141 10.27 0.36 -1.56
C ALA A 141 11.23 0.17 -0.37
N THR A 142 10.91 -0.69 0.60
CA THR A 142 11.80 -0.97 1.74
C THR A 142 13.07 -1.74 1.33
N MET A 143 12.95 -2.68 0.39
CA MET A 143 14.11 -3.38 -0.19
C MET A 143 15.06 -2.39 -0.89
N MET A 144 14.52 -1.50 -1.73
CA MET A 144 15.32 -0.51 -2.45
C MET A 144 15.89 0.56 -1.53
N GLN A 145 15.13 1.01 -0.53
CA GLN A 145 15.63 1.91 0.52
C GLN A 145 16.87 1.31 1.21
N THR A 146 16.80 0.04 1.61
CA THR A 146 17.92 -0.65 2.27
C THR A 146 19.12 -0.78 1.33
N ALA A 147 18.89 -1.06 0.05
CA ALA A 147 19.94 -1.14 -0.96
C ALA A 147 20.62 0.22 -1.20
N ALA A 148 19.86 1.30 -1.30
CA ALA A 148 20.37 2.66 -1.48
C ALA A 148 21.14 3.13 -0.24
N MET A 149 20.66 2.83 0.97
CA MET A 149 21.37 3.14 2.22
C MET A 149 22.72 2.43 2.31
N LYS A 150 22.82 1.17 1.86
CA LYS A 150 24.09 0.42 1.81
C LYS A 150 25.13 1.05 0.87
N GLN A 151 24.68 1.79 -0.14
CA GLN A 151 25.55 2.52 -1.08
C GLN A 151 25.81 3.97 -0.66
N GLY A 152 25.34 4.40 0.53
CA GLY A 152 25.48 5.77 1.02
C GLY A 152 24.55 6.79 0.34
N LEU A 153 23.62 6.34 -0.51
CA LEU A 153 22.66 7.18 -1.24
C LEU A 153 21.44 7.48 -0.38
N THR A 154 21.62 8.24 0.71
CA THR A 154 20.56 8.53 1.70
C THR A 154 19.37 9.28 1.09
N VAL A 155 19.62 10.24 0.21
CA VAL A 155 18.57 11.01 -0.48
C VAL A 155 17.70 10.08 -1.34
N ALA A 156 18.32 9.16 -2.08
CA ALA A 156 17.62 8.20 -2.93
C ALA A 156 16.84 7.15 -2.11
N ALA A 157 17.38 6.77 -0.95
CA ALA A 157 16.69 5.88 -0.02
C ALA A 157 15.40 6.49 0.55
N VAL A 158 15.44 7.76 0.98
CA VAL A 158 14.25 8.47 1.46
C VAL A 158 13.26 8.67 0.31
N PHE A 159 13.76 9.04 -0.87
CA PHE A 159 12.94 9.23 -2.06
C PHE A 159 12.13 7.97 -2.42
N ALA A 160 12.71 6.77 -2.32
CA ALA A 160 12.01 5.51 -2.60
C ALA A 160 10.74 5.33 -1.75
N ILE A 161 10.81 5.61 -0.45
CA ILE A 161 9.65 5.52 0.45
C ILE A 161 8.66 6.65 0.17
N SER A 162 9.15 7.88 0.00
CA SER A 162 8.30 9.03 -0.31
C SER A 162 7.51 8.82 -1.61
N MET A 163 8.13 8.24 -2.63
CA MET A 163 7.48 7.94 -3.91
C MET A 163 6.36 6.91 -3.76
N CYS A 164 6.57 5.86 -2.97
CA CYS A 164 5.53 4.87 -2.65
C CYS A 164 4.30 5.55 -2.02
N CYS A 165 4.51 6.51 -1.11
CA CYS A 165 3.42 7.26 -0.50
C CYS A 165 2.70 8.16 -1.51
N VAL A 166 3.45 8.93 -2.31
CA VAL A 166 2.88 9.87 -3.30
C VAL A 166 2.06 9.13 -4.35
N GLN A 167 2.57 8.01 -4.86
CA GLN A 167 1.86 7.20 -5.84
C GLN A 167 0.56 6.63 -5.28
N GLY A 168 0.51 6.28 -3.99
CA GLY A 168 -0.74 5.87 -3.34
C GLY A 168 -1.85 6.90 -3.56
N PHE A 169 -1.59 8.20 -3.35
CA PHE A 169 -2.60 9.25 -3.52
C PHE A 169 -3.20 9.33 -4.91
N ALA A 170 -2.38 9.17 -5.95
CA ALA A 170 -2.87 9.19 -7.32
C ALA A 170 -3.47 7.83 -7.72
N GLY A 171 -2.86 6.75 -7.25
CA GLY A 171 -3.18 5.38 -7.61
C GLY A 171 -4.54 4.92 -7.09
N TYR A 172 -4.88 5.21 -5.84
CA TYR A 172 -6.14 4.76 -5.24
C TYR A 172 -7.39 5.39 -5.91
N PRO A 173 -7.47 6.72 -6.13
CA PRO A 173 -8.59 7.33 -6.85
C PRO A 173 -8.68 6.86 -8.30
N LEU A 174 -7.55 6.78 -9.02
CA LEU A 174 -7.54 6.35 -10.42
C LEU A 174 -7.99 4.89 -10.55
N THR A 175 -7.45 4.01 -9.71
CA THR A 175 -7.76 2.58 -9.73
C THR A 175 -9.22 2.33 -9.35
N SER A 176 -9.73 2.99 -8.30
CA SER A 176 -11.14 2.87 -7.91
C SER A 176 -12.08 3.38 -8.99
N TYR A 177 -11.74 4.47 -9.69
CA TYR A 177 -12.53 4.97 -10.82
C TYR A 177 -12.54 3.98 -11.99
N CYS A 178 -11.38 3.49 -12.43
CA CYS A 178 -11.24 2.54 -13.52
C CYS A 178 -11.95 1.21 -13.22
N LEU A 179 -11.75 0.65 -12.02
CA LEU A 179 -12.43 -0.57 -11.58
C LEU A 179 -13.94 -0.40 -11.53
N LYS A 180 -14.43 0.73 -11.02
CA LYS A 180 -15.87 1.00 -10.96
C LYS A 180 -16.47 1.13 -12.35
N LYS A 181 -15.80 1.82 -13.27
CA LYS A 181 -16.24 1.99 -14.66
C LYS A 181 -16.30 0.65 -15.38
N GLU A 182 -15.24 -0.15 -15.29
CA GLU A 182 -15.20 -1.45 -15.96
C GLU A 182 -16.15 -2.47 -15.31
N GLY A 183 -16.28 -2.45 -13.99
CA GLY A 183 -17.26 -3.27 -13.27
C GLY A 183 -18.71 -2.96 -13.68
N LEU A 184 -19.06 -1.68 -13.83
CA LEU A 184 -20.39 -1.29 -14.32
C LEU A 184 -20.62 -1.68 -15.78
N ARG A 185 -19.60 -1.56 -16.63
CA ARG A 185 -19.66 -2.01 -18.03
C ARG A 185 -19.88 -3.52 -18.12
N LEU A 186 -19.08 -4.31 -17.40
CA LEU A 186 -19.21 -5.77 -17.37
C LEU A 186 -20.56 -6.21 -16.82
N LEU A 187 -21.06 -5.53 -15.78
CA LEU A 187 -22.39 -5.78 -15.23
C LEU A 187 -23.51 -5.49 -16.25
N ALA A 188 -23.37 -4.43 -17.05
CA ALA A 188 -24.33 -4.11 -18.11
C ALA A 188 -24.32 -5.19 -19.21
N LEU A 189 -23.13 -5.63 -19.65
CA LEU A 189 -22.96 -6.70 -20.65
C LEU A 189 -23.48 -8.06 -20.16
N TYR A 190 -23.33 -8.34 -18.87
CA TYR A 190 -23.89 -9.54 -18.25
C TYR A 190 -25.43 -9.49 -18.21
N ARG A 191 -26.01 -8.33 -17.84
CA ARG A 191 -27.46 -8.14 -17.79
C ARG A 191 -28.13 -8.10 -19.16
N SER A 192 -27.43 -7.65 -20.20
CA SER A 192 -27.92 -7.66 -21.58
C SER A 192 -27.84 -9.05 -22.24
N GLY A 193 -27.22 -10.04 -21.58
CA GLY A 193 -27.07 -11.40 -22.09
C GLY A 193 -26.01 -11.56 -23.19
N GLU A 194 -25.25 -10.49 -23.51
CA GLU A 194 -24.16 -10.52 -24.49
C GLU A 194 -22.90 -11.18 -23.92
N LEU A 195 -22.71 -11.14 -22.61
CA LEU A 195 -21.58 -11.75 -21.93
C LEU A 195 -21.88 -13.22 -21.57
N LYS A 196 -21.42 -14.17 -22.40
CA LYS A 196 -21.42 -15.60 -22.07
C LYS A 196 -20.19 -15.92 -21.23
N LEU A 197 -20.34 -15.92 -19.91
CA LEU A 197 -19.30 -16.37 -18.99
C LEU A 197 -18.98 -17.85 -19.24
N ASN A 198 -17.70 -18.19 -19.24
CA ASN A 198 -17.27 -19.59 -19.28
C ASN A 198 -17.65 -20.27 -17.94
N PRO A 199 -17.84 -21.61 -17.87
CA PRO A 199 -18.28 -22.28 -16.64
C PRO A 199 -17.34 -22.05 -15.44
N GLU A 200 -16.04 -21.89 -15.69
CA GLU A 200 -15.02 -21.57 -14.68
C GLU A 200 -15.22 -20.14 -14.12
N GLU A 201 -15.43 -19.15 -14.98
CA GLU A 201 -15.65 -17.75 -14.59
C GLU A 201 -16.97 -17.60 -13.81
N LEU A 202 -18.00 -18.37 -14.16
CA LEU A 202 -19.27 -18.39 -13.44
C LEU A 202 -19.15 -18.99 -12.03
N ALA A 203 -18.28 -19.98 -11.84
CA ALA A 203 -18.02 -20.58 -10.53
C ALA A 203 -17.26 -19.61 -9.61
N GLU A 204 -16.28 -18.87 -10.14
CA GLU A 204 -15.57 -17.82 -9.40
C GLU A 204 -16.49 -16.65 -9.04
N VAL A 205 -17.34 -16.19 -9.96
CA VAL A 205 -18.30 -15.11 -9.66
C VAL A 205 -19.34 -15.56 -8.62
N LYS A 206 -19.83 -16.80 -8.67
CA LYS A 206 -20.80 -17.32 -7.69
C LYS A 206 -20.21 -17.45 -6.28
N THR A 207 -18.96 -17.90 -6.14
CA THR A 207 -18.29 -17.99 -4.83
C THR A 207 -18.10 -16.60 -4.20
N VAL A 208 -17.70 -15.60 -4.99
CA VAL A 208 -17.56 -14.21 -4.51
C VAL A 208 -18.93 -13.57 -4.20
N THR A 209 -19.96 -13.84 -5.00
CA THR A 209 -21.29 -13.25 -4.82
C THR A 209 -22.06 -13.88 -3.66
N ALA A 210 -21.90 -15.19 -3.42
CA ALA A 210 -22.51 -15.88 -2.28
C ALA A 210 -22.04 -15.33 -0.92
N LEU A 211 -20.79 -14.84 -0.83
CA LEU A 211 -20.27 -14.16 0.36
C LEU A 211 -20.95 -12.81 0.63
N ASN A 212 -21.29 -12.05 -0.43
CA ASN A 212 -22.00 -10.78 -0.29
C ASN A 212 -23.47 -10.94 0.11
N PHE A 213 -24.14 -12.03 -0.30
CA PHE A 213 -25.51 -12.31 0.12
C PHE A 213 -25.61 -12.68 1.61
N LEU A 214 -24.58 -13.29 2.20
CA LEU A 214 -24.55 -13.59 3.63
C LEU A 214 -24.23 -12.37 4.51
N ASN A 215 -23.51 -11.38 3.95
CA ASN A 215 -23.10 -10.17 4.70
C ASN A 215 -24.11 -9.01 4.60
N ASN A 216 -25.10 -9.10 3.70
CA ASN A 216 -26.15 -8.08 3.49
C ASN A 216 -27.52 -8.52 4.06
N THR A 217 -27.55 -9.57 4.87
CA THR A 217 -28.71 -10.06 5.63
C THR A 217 -28.53 -9.92 7.14
N LYS A 218 -27.87 -8.84 7.58
CA LYS A 218 -27.91 -8.34 8.98
C LYS A 218 -28.02 -6.83 9.00
#